data_AF-A0A1V6B432-F1
#
_entry.id   AF-A0A1V6B432-F1
#
_cell.length_a   1.000
_cell.length_b   1.000
_cell.length_c   1.000
_cell.angle_alpha   90.00
_cell.angle_beta   90.00
_cell.angle_gamma   90.00
#
_symmetry.space_group_name_H-M   'P 1'
#
loop_
_entity.id
_entity.type
_entity.pdbx_description
1 polymer ?
#
loop_
_entity_poly.entity_id
_entity_poly.type
_entity_poly.pdbx_seq_one_letter_code
_entity_poly.pdbx_strand_id
1 'polypeptide(L)'
;MNPVIEKIAKEAGINTEQAEKALQSVSGHLKDKLPYLLHSQIDNLLQGGSLSDGVKQKFESLKDDLENSTKDFGAKAQEFGQEVGKKIGEIFKK
;
A
#
# COMPACT_ATOMS: atom_id res chain seq x y z
N MET A 1 7.73 9.80 -23.59
CA MET A 1 7.94 8.45 -23.03
C MET A 1 7.94 8.58 -21.51
N ASN A 2 7.49 7.57 -20.77
CA ASN A 2 7.53 7.57 -19.31
C ASN A 2 9.01 7.50 -18.85
N PRO A 3 9.52 8.48 -18.07
CA PRO A 3 10.92 8.51 -17.64
C PRO A 3 11.33 7.29 -16.81
N VAL A 4 10.39 6.65 -16.12
CA VAL A 4 10.62 5.41 -15.36
C VAL A 4 10.89 4.24 -16.30
N ILE A 5 10.15 4.13 -17.40
CA ILE A 5 10.30 3.06 -18.39
C ILE A 5 11.65 3.19 -19.09
N GLU A 6 12.05 4.41 -19.49
CA GLU A 6 13.37 4.68 -20.07
C GLU A 6 14.51 4.30 -19.13
N LYS A 7 14.38 4.66 -17.84
CA LYS A 7 15.37 4.32 -16.82
C LYS A 7 15.50 2.82 -16.64
N ILE A 8 14.37 2.10 -16.51
CA ILE A 8 14.36 0.64 -16.39
C ILE A 8 14.97 -0.01 -17.63
N ALA A 9 14.57 0.41 -18.82
CA ALA A 9 15.11 -0.11 -20.08
C ALA A 9 16.63 0.04 -20.16
N LYS A 10 17.14 1.23 -19.81
CA LYS A 10 18.57 1.54 -19.82
C LYS A 10 19.36 0.76 -18.78
N GLU A 11 18.89 0.71 -17.53
CA GLU A 11 19.61 0.08 -16.42
C GLU A 11 19.56 -1.45 -16.49
N ALA A 12 18.43 -2.02 -16.90
CA ALA A 12 18.26 -3.46 -17.03
C ALA A 12 18.73 -4.01 -18.39
N GLY A 13 19.07 -3.15 -19.35
CA GLY A 13 19.49 -3.56 -20.69
C GLY A 13 18.38 -4.25 -21.49
N ILE A 14 17.13 -3.83 -21.28
CA ILE A 14 15.93 -4.40 -21.93
C ILE A 14 15.28 -3.38 -22.84
N ASN A 15 14.40 -3.84 -23.74
CA ASN A 15 13.65 -2.93 -24.60
C ASN A 15 12.49 -2.25 -23.84
N THR A 16 11.93 -1.21 -24.44
CA THR A 16 10.84 -0.41 -23.85
C THR A 16 9.61 -1.25 -23.51
N GLU A 17 9.26 -2.22 -24.36
CA GLU A 17 8.07 -3.07 -24.18
C GLU A 17 8.24 -4.04 -22.99
N GLN A 18 9.45 -4.54 -22.80
CA GLN A 18 9.82 -5.35 -21.64
C GLN A 18 9.82 -4.52 -20.36
N ALA A 19 10.33 -3.29 -20.41
CA ALA A 19 10.31 -2.36 -19.28
C ALA A 19 8.87 -1.97 -18.88
N GLU A 20 7.98 -1.76 -19.84
CA GLU A 20 6.54 -1.54 -19.60
C GLU A 20 5.90 -2.72 -18.85
N LYS A 21 6.12 -3.95 -19.33
CA LYS A 21 5.57 -5.15 -18.69
C LYS A 21 6.12 -5.33 -17.27
N ALA A 22 7.41 -5.08 -17.06
CA ALA A 22 8.02 -5.15 -15.74
C ALA A 22 7.39 -4.12 -14.77
N LEU A 23 7.23 -2.86 -15.22
CA LEU A 23 6.60 -1.81 -14.43
C LEU A 23 5.15 -2.14 -14.07
N GLN A 24 4.38 -2.65 -15.03
CA GLN A 24 2.99 -3.09 -14.80
C GLN A 24 2.91 -4.23 -13.78
N SER A 25 3.79 -5.21 -13.87
CA SER A 25 3.83 -6.34 -12.92
C SER A 25 4.12 -5.87 -11.49
N VAL A 26 5.07 -4.94 -11.32
CA VAL A 26 5.40 -4.37 -10.01
C VAL A 26 4.25 -3.51 -9.48
N SER A 27 3.65 -2.68 -10.34
CA SER A 27 2.47 -1.87 -9.99
C SER A 27 1.31 -2.74 -9.48
N GLY A 28 1.00 -3.82 -10.21
CA GLY A 28 -0.03 -4.78 -9.81
C GLY A 28 0.26 -5.40 -8.44
N HIS A 29 1.48 -5.89 -8.23
CA HIS A 29 1.87 -6.47 -6.95
C HIS A 29 1.75 -5.49 -5.77
N LEU A 30 2.14 -4.23 -5.97
CA LEU A 30 2.01 -3.19 -4.94
C LEU A 30 0.54 -2.87 -4.63
N LYS A 31 -0.31 -2.79 -5.64
CA LYS A 31 -1.75 -2.56 -5.46
C LYS A 31 -2.42 -3.69 -4.70
N ASP A 32 -2.06 -4.94 -4.96
CA ASP A 32 -2.62 -6.09 -4.23
C ASP A 32 -2.29 -6.08 -2.73
N LYS A 33 -1.22 -5.40 -2.34
CA LYS A 33 -0.77 -5.29 -0.94
C LYS A 33 -1.19 -4.00 -0.26
N LEU A 34 -1.67 -3.01 -1.01
CA LEU A 34 -1.98 -1.68 -0.49
C LEU A 34 -3.48 -1.38 -0.58
N PRO A 35 -4.01 -0.54 0.32
CA PRO A 35 -5.41 -0.13 0.28
C PRO A 35 -5.78 0.46 -1.09
N TYR A 36 -6.98 0.14 -1.59
CA TYR A 36 -7.54 0.67 -2.85
C TYR A 36 -7.44 2.21 -2.95
N LEU A 37 -7.53 2.88 -1.80
CA LEU A 37 -7.39 4.33 -1.65
C LEU A 37 -6.06 4.87 -2.16
N LEU A 38 -5.02 4.03 -2.25
CA LEU A 38 -3.65 4.36 -2.64
C LEU A 38 -3.32 3.94 -4.09
N HIS A 39 -4.19 3.17 -4.76
CA HIS A 39 -3.88 2.57 -6.06
C HIS A 39 -3.61 3.62 -7.14
N SER A 40 -4.39 4.70 -7.17
CA SER A 40 -4.20 5.80 -8.13
C SER A 40 -2.91 6.59 -7.87
N GLN A 41 -2.47 6.65 -6.61
CA GLN A 41 -1.22 7.31 -6.23
C GLN A 41 -0.01 6.47 -6.63
N ILE A 42 -0.10 5.14 -6.51
CA ILE A 42 0.92 4.21 -7.00
C ILE A 42 1.07 4.34 -8.51
N ASP A 43 -0.05 4.39 -9.26
CA ASP A 43 -0.01 4.60 -10.71
C ASP A 43 0.65 5.92 -11.07
N ASN A 44 0.27 7.01 -10.42
CA ASN A 44 0.84 8.31 -10.68
C ASN A 44 2.36 8.34 -10.42
N LEU A 45 2.81 7.75 -9.31
CA LEU A 45 4.23 7.68 -8.97
C LEU A 45 5.03 6.86 -10.00
N LEU A 46 4.54 5.68 -10.36
CA LEU A 46 5.21 4.77 -11.29
C LEU A 46 5.18 5.27 -12.74
N GLN A 47 4.26 6.18 -13.07
CA GLN A 47 4.22 6.89 -14.35
C GLN A 47 5.17 8.10 -14.42
N GLY A 48 5.97 8.33 -13.36
CA GLY A 48 6.91 9.44 -13.27
C GLY A 48 6.29 10.73 -12.74
N GLY A 49 5.05 10.67 -12.25
CA GLY A 49 4.44 11.76 -11.49
C GLY A 49 5.01 11.85 -10.07
N SER A 50 4.82 12.99 -9.43
CA SER A 50 5.17 13.15 -8.01
C SER A 50 4.01 12.70 -7.12
N LEU A 51 4.36 12.24 -5.91
CA LEU A 51 3.40 12.19 -4.80
C LEU A 51 2.88 13.61 -4.57
N SER A 52 1.65 13.88 -4.98
CA SER A 52 1.03 15.19 -4.77
C SER A 52 0.90 15.46 -3.28
N ASP A 53 0.88 16.74 -2.89
CA ASP A 53 0.74 17.13 -1.49
C ASP A 53 -0.56 16.59 -0.86
N GLY A 54 -1.58 16.27 -1.67
CA GLY A 54 -2.77 15.56 -1.22
C GLY A 54 -2.51 14.14 -0.69
N VAL A 55 -1.47 13.44 -1.17
CA VAL A 55 -1.08 12.13 -0.61
C VAL A 55 -0.33 12.31 0.69
N LYS A 56 0.55 13.31 0.79
CA LYS A 56 1.20 13.66 2.07
C LYS A 56 0.16 14.04 3.11
N GLN A 57 -0.80 14.91 2.76
CA GLN A 57 -1.92 15.26 3.64
C GLN A 57 -2.76 14.04 4.02
N LYS A 58 -3.08 13.15 3.08
CA LYS A 58 -3.81 11.91 3.41
C LYS A 58 -3.00 10.99 4.31
N PHE A 59 -1.68 10.91 4.12
CA PHE A 59 -0.80 10.11 4.96
C PHE A 59 -0.65 10.70 6.36
N GLU A 60 -0.53 12.03 6.47
CA GLU A 60 -0.56 12.77 7.74
C GLU A 60 -1.91 12.61 8.42
N SER A 61 -3.03 12.71 7.69
CA SER A 61 -4.37 12.48 8.25
C SER A 61 -4.55 11.04 8.73
N LEU A 62 -4.05 10.05 7.99
CA LEU A 62 -4.10 8.64 8.38
C LEU A 62 -3.17 8.38 9.58
N LYS A 63 -2.03 9.07 9.67
CA LYS A 63 -1.13 9.02 10.82
C LYS A 63 -1.75 9.67 12.05
N ASP A 64 -2.39 10.83 11.91
CA ASP A 64 -3.08 11.54 12.98
C ASP A 64 -4.30 10.76 13.44
N ASP A 65 -5.06 10.16 12.51
CA ASP A 65 -6.15 9.24 12.81
C ASP A 65 -5.61 8.00 13.53
N LEU A 66 -4.45 7.48 13.14
CA LEU A 66 -3.81 6.35 13.84
C LEU A 66 -3.29 6.74 15.22
N GLU A 67 -2.69 7.92 15.40
CA GLU A 67 -2.20 8.43 16.68
C GLU A 67 -3.34 8.72 17.65
N ASN A 68 -4.41 9.37 17.18
CA ASN A 68 -5.61 9.62 17.96
C ASN A 68 -6.37 8.31 18.24
N SER A 69 -6.46 7.44 17.24
CA SER A 69 -7.02 6.10 17.41
C SER A 69 -6.10 5.22 18.24
N THR A 70 -4.81 5.48 18.46
CA THR A 70 -3.96 4.65 19.35
C THR A 70 -4.50 4.63 20.79
N LYS A 71 -5.21 5.68 21.22
CA LYS A 71 -5.93 5.70 22.50
C LYS A 71 -7.21 4.84 22.50
N ASP A 72 -7.91 4.75 21.38
CA ASP A 72 -9.14 3.94 21.21
C ASP A 72 -8.87 2.51 20.67
N PHE A 73 -7.75 2.31 20.00
CA PHE A 73 -7.23 1.08 19.40
C PHE A 73 -6.52 0.27 20.46
N GLY A 74 -5.90 0.88 21.48
CA GLY A 74 -5.52 0.14 22.69
C GLY A 74 -6.72 -0.53 23.36
N ALA A 75 -7.83 0.19 23.50
CA ALA A 75 -9.08 -0.34 24.04
C ALA A 75 -9.74 -1.37 23.11
N LYS A 76 -9.86 -1.07 21.80
CA LYS A 76 -10.43 -1.98 20.79
C LYS A 76 -9.53 -3.17 20.47
N ALA A 77 -8.21 -3.07 20.55
CA ALA A 77 -7.30 -4.20 20.38
C ALA A 77 -7.31 -5.12 21.60
N GLN A 78 -7.55 -4.58 22.81
CA GLN A 78 -7.87 -5.41 23.97
C GLN A 78 -9.19 -6.16 23.79
N GLU A 79 -10.25 -5.50 23.33
CA GLU A 79 -11.54 -6.17 23.07
C GLU A 79 -11.46 -7.16 21.90
N PHE A 80 -10.86 -6.76 20.78
CA PHE A 80 -10.66 -7.61 19.60
C PHE A 80 -9.73 -8.79 19.91
N GLY A 81 -8.65 -8.58 20.67
CA GLY A 81 -7.77 -9.66 21.12
C GLY A 81 -8.47 -10.64 22.05
N GLN A 82 -9.36 -10.17 22.92
CA GLN A 82 -10.18 -11.04 23.77
C GLN A 82 -11.24 -11.80 22.95
N GLU A 83 -11.87 -11.16 21.97
CA GLU A 83 -12.93 -11.77 21.17
C GLU A 83 -12.38 -12.77 20.14
N VAL A 84 -11.26 -12.44 19.50
CA VAL A 84 -10.51 -13.34 18.60
C VAL A 84 -9.89 -14.48 19.40
N GLY A 85 -9.31 -14.21 20.57
CA GLY A 85 -8.78 -15.25 21.46
C GLY A 85 -9.85 -16.25 21.88
N LYS A 86 -11.07 -15.78 22.19
CA LYS A 86 -12.23 -16.64 22.49
C LYS A 86 -12.67 -17.45 21.28
N LYS A 87 -12.87 -16.83 20.12
CA LYS A 87 -13.32 -17.51 18.90
C LYS A 87 -12.28 -18.52 18.38
N ILE A 88 -10.99 -18.21 18.42
CA ILE A 88 -9.91 -19.15 18.06
C ILE A 88 -9.84 -20.30 19.07
N GLY A 89 -9.97 -20.01 20.37
CA GLY A 89 -9.99 -21.04 21.42
C GLY A 89 -11.18 -22.00 21.31
N GLU A 90 -12.35 -21.52 20.87
CA GLU A 90 -13.54 -22.35 20.60
C GLU A 90 -13.35 -23.22 19.35
N ILE A 91 -12.71 -22.70 18.31
CA ILE A 91 -12.39 -23.46 17.08
C ILE A 91 -11.33 -24.54 17.36
N PHE A 92 -10.37 -24.29 18.23
CA PHE A 92 -9.32 -25.27 18.58
C PHE A 92 -9.74 -26.31 19.63
N LYS A 93 -10.86 -26.11 20.33
CA LYS A 93 -11.40 -27.04 21.34
C LYS A 93 -12.56 -27.91 20.83
N LYS A 94 -12.95 -27.77 19.56
CA LYS A 94 -13.94 -28.60 18.89
C LYS A 94 -13.26 -29.55 17.92
#